data_AF-A0A0B1TUU6-F1
#
_entry.id   AF-A0A0B1TUU6-F1
#
_cell.length_a   1.000
_cell.length_b   1.000
_cell.length_c   1.000
_cell.angle_alpha   90.00
_cell.angle_beta   90.00
_cell.angle_gamma   90.00
#
_symmetry.space_group_name_H-M   'P 1'
#
loop_
_entity.id
_entity.type
_entity.pdbx_description
1 polymer ?
#
loop_
_entity_poly.entity_id
_entity_poly.type
_entity_poly.pdbx_seq_one_letter_code
_entity_poly.pdbx_strand_id
1 'polypeptide(L)'
;MSKKVEINKRDVYQNCLEFLQRYIAELSSLQEGVFETLKSEFKPEHVCDATASDKYLKAIEKFISLQSRRKIYSSIVKCYHVWKNKLQPAVGDGLGKNSYAELPLRLAACFMLNGDYYKALLCLRHSIHLEPRSLVPRIIALRWSAYLGEWEMAEMSLAFEKAKPPKRNGVDDHLVEQLVFTAEITQAYVDFNRDQKSRPKSAKTILEMTGKANADERLTFPVFETQAFANWIAAQLPKVAAFKTDDVELLDTLSCVHTAILKAESVMKNRIPAIQKEDAPLDFLKVARDPLDFMKACSAYAENCDLRRDYTIELLNVGMIRDGAANSQLGLWCAIKTCVLFRVQQFVNVNFLIRVCVILPELKKDLAANEDIMRTMYAVSLMFSEKILDHTNKLPFCFS
;
A
#
# COMPACT_ATOMS: atom_id res chain seq x y z
N MET A 1 -19.28 42.85 -1.10
CA MET A 1 -18.74 41.99 -0.01
C MET A 1 -19.54 40.71 0.04
N SER A 2 -18.99 39.59 -0.43
CA SER A 2 -19.66 38.28 -0.38
C SER A 2 -19.72 37.78 1.07
N LYS A 3 -20.91 37.46 1.59
CA LYS A 3 -21.07 36.80 2.89
C LYS A 3 -20.32 35.46 2.84
N LYS A 4 -19.22 35.34 3.59
CA LYS A 4 -18.59 34.03 3.82
C LYS A 4 -19.63 33.12 4.46
N VAL A 5 -20.10 32.13 3.71
CA VAL A 5 -20.96 31.08 4.25
C VAL A 5 -20.15 30.35 5.31
N GLU A 6 -20.60 30.45 6.56
CA GLU A 6 -19.97 29.76 7.69
C GLU A 6 -20.28 28.27 7.58
N ILE A 7 -19.25 27.45 7.40
CA ILE A 7 -19.39 26.00 7.25
C ILE A 7 -19.59 25.38 8.63
N ASN A 8 -20.68 24.63 8.82
CA ASN A 8 -20.82 23.77 10.00
C ASN A 8 -19.83 22.59 9.89
N LYS A 9 -18.68 22.73 10.57
CA LYS A 9 -17.58 21.75 10.54
C LYS A 9 -18.03 20.36 11.00
N ARG A 10 -18.96 20.28 11.96
CA ARG A 10 -19.42 19.02 12.55
C ARG A 10 -20.23 18.21 11.54
N ASP A 11 -21.17 18.87 10.85
CA ASP A 11 -22.01 18.21 9.84
C ASP A 11 -21.16 17.73 8.66
N VAL A 12 -20.21 18.56 8.21
CA VAL A 12 -19.30 18.17 7.12
C VAL A 12 -18.39 17.00 7.53
N TYR A 13 -17.91 16.98 8.77
CA TYR A 13 -17.13 15.87 9.31
C TYR A 13 -17.95 14.58 9.36
N GLN A 14 -19.20 14.66 9.84
CA GLN A 14 -20.09 13.51 9.91
C GLN A 14 -20.40 12.92 8.53
N ASN A 15 -20.67 13.79 7.54
CA ASN A 15 -20.86 13.36 6.15
C ASN A 15 -19.62 12.63 5.59
N CYS A 16 -18.41 13.07 5.94
CA CYS A 16 -17.19 12.37 5.56
C CYS A 16 -17.08 10.98 6.20
N LEU A 17 -17.44 10.84 7.48
CA LEU A 17 -17.47 9.54 8.15
C LEU A 17 -18.48 8.59 7.52
N GLU A 18 -19.65 9.08 7.09
CA GLU A 18 -20.65 8.27 6.38
C GLU A 18 -20.12 7.75 5.04
N PHE A 19 -19.39 8.57 4.27
CA PHE A 19 -18.74 8.11 3.04
C PHE A 19 -17.71 6.99 3.30
N LEU A 20 -16.94 7.11 4.37
CA LEU A 20 -15.96 6.09 4.78
C LEU A 20 -16.63 4.79 5.22
N GLN A 21 -17.66 4.88 6.07
CA GLN A 21 -18.43 3.73 6.53
C GLN A 21 -19.08 3.00 5.36
N ARG A 22 -19.66 3.76 4.42
CA ARG A 22 -20.24 3.20 3.20
C ARG A 22 -19.20 2.47 2.36
N TYR A 23 -18.01 3.06 2.17
CA TYR A 23 -16.92 2.40 1.45
C TYR A 23 -16.54 1.05 2.10
N ILE A 24 -16.33 1.04 3.42
CA ILE A 24 -15.92 -0.18 4.14
C ILE A 24 -17.03 -1.25 4.07
N ALA A 25 -18.30 -0.86 4.25
CA ALA A 25 -19.43 -1.78 4.19
C ALA A 25 -19.63 -2.37 2.78
N GLU A 26 -19.57 -1.53 1.73
CA GLU A 26 -19.69 -1.99 0.35
C GLU A 26 -18.51 -2.91 -0.04
N LEU A 27 -17.30 -2.64 0.46
CA LEU A 27 -16.13 -3.49 0.27
C LEU A 27 -16.29 -4.83 1.00
N SER A 28 -16.71 -4.83 2.26
CA SER A 28 -16.94 -6.05 3.05
C SER A 28 -17.96 -6.97 2.38
N SER A 29 -19.09 -6.41 1.93
CA SER A 29 -20.10 -7.19 1.20
C SER A 29 -19.56 -7.76 -0.12
N LEU A 30 -18.64 -7.07 -0.79
CA LEU A 30 -18.01 -7.57 -2.01
C LEU A 30 -17.06 -8.74 -1.68
N GLN A 31 -16.29 -8.62 -0.61
CA GLN A 31 -15.36 -9.65 -0.14
C GLN A 31 -16.11 -10.93 0.23
N GLU A 32 -17.22 -10.84 0.94
CA GLU A 32 -18.09 -11.99 1.23
C GLU A 32 -18.57 -12.68 -0.05
N GLY A 33 -19.07 -11.91 -1.03
CA GLY A 33 -19.57 -12.45 -2.28
C GLY A 33 -18.53 -13.12 -3.17
N VAL A 34 -17.26 -12.69 -3.09
CA VAL A 34 -16.13 -13.30 -3.80
C VAL A 34 -15.56 -14.49 -3.03
N PHE A 35 -15.54 -14.41 -1.70
CA PHE A 35 -15.01 -15.46 -0.83
C PHE A 35 -15.73 -16.80 -1.01
N GLU A 36 -17.05 -16.79 -1.20
CA GLU A 36 -17.81 -18.02 -1.48
C GLU A 36 -17.32 -18.72 -2.76
N THR A 37 -16.97 -17.96 -3.80
CA THR A 37 -16.39 -18.53 -5.04
C THR A 37 -14.95 -19.03 -4.82
N LEU A 38 -14.14 -18.30 -4.06
CA LEU A 38 -12.79 -18.77 -3.72
C LEU A 38 -12.84 -20.09 -2.94
N LYS A 39 -13.72 -20.20 -1.96
CA LYS A 39 -13.91 -21.39 -1.13
C LYS A 39 -14.38 -22.60 -1.94
N SER A 40 -15.22 -22.41 -2.97
CA SER A 40 -15.73 -23.50 -3.80
C SER A 40 -14.73 -23.99 -4.86
N GLU A 41 -13.90 -23.07 -5.40
CA GLU A 41 -13.02 -23.37 -6.53
C GLU A 41 -11.60 -23.79 -6.11
N PHE A 42 -11.12 -23.33 -4.94
CA PHE A 42 -9.75 -23.55 -4.50
C PHE A 42 -9.62 -24.65 -3.44
N LYS A 43 -8.51 -25.38 -3.54
CA LYS A 43 -7.94 -26.22 -2.49
C LYS A 43 -6.60 -25.59 -2.09
N PRO A 44 -6.02 -25.92 -0.92
CA PRO A 44 -4.78 -25.31 -0.47
C PRO A 44 -3.64 -25.39 -1.50
N GLU A 45 -3.50 -26.53 -2.17
CA GLU A 45 -2.49 -26.74 -3.21
C GLU A 45 -2.65 -25.84 -4.45
N HIS A 46 -3.83 -25.27 -4.68
CA HIS A 46 -4.10 -24.43 -5.84
C HIS A 46 -3.69 -22.96 -5.66
N VAL A 47 -3.49 -22.48 -4.43
CA VAL A 47 -3.28 -21.04 -4.16
C VAL A 47 -2.00 -20.53 -4.82
N CYS A 48 -0.91 -21.28 -4.69
CA CYS A 48 0.40 -20.93 -5.27
C CYS A 48 0.69 -21.68 -6.58
N ASP A 49 -0.25 -22.48 -7.08
CA ASP A 49 -0.07 -23.22 -8.33
C ASP A 49 -0.08 -22.26 -9.52
N ALA A 50 1.06 -22.19 -10.20
CA ALA A 50 1.27 -21.33 -11.35
C ALA A 50 0.31 -21.66 -12.53
N THR A 51 -0.29 -22.85 -12.55
CA THR A 51 -1.23 -23.33 -13.58
C THR A 51 -2.70 -23.28 -13.17
N ALA A 52 -3.02 -22.67 -12.02
CA ALA A 52 -4.39 -22.56 -11.53
C ALA A 52 -5.17 -21.37 -12.14
N SER A 53 -4.74 -20.79 -13.28
CA SER A 53 -5.33 -19.54 -13.79
C SER A 53 -6.80 -19.66 -14.15
N ASP A 54 -7.28 -20.82 -14.61
CA ASP A 54 -8.72 -21.05 -14.84
C ASP A 54 -9.57 -20.84 -13.57
N LYS A 55 -9.02 -21.20 -12.39
CA LYS A 55 -9.70 -21.00 -11.10
C LYS A 55 -9.74 -19.52 -10.73
N TYR A 56 -8.62 -18.83 -10.97
CA TYR A 56 -8.53 -17.38 -10.79
C TYR A 56 -9.47 -16.61 -11.73
N LEU A 57 -9.63 -17.06 -12.97
CA LEU A 57 -10.57 -16.48 -13.92
C LEU A 57 -12.00 -16.46 -13.37
N LYS A 58 -12.50 -17.59 -12.86
CA LYS A 58 -13.84 -17.65 -12.25
C LYS A 58 -14.02 -16.70 -11.07
N ALA A 59 -13.02 -16.62 -10.19
CA ALA A 59 -13.05 -15.70 -9.05
C ALA A 59 -13.04 -14.23 -9.51
N ILE A 60 -12.29 -13.92 -10.56
CA ILE A 60 -12.22 -12.59 -11.17
C ILE A 60 -13.52 -12.22 -11.88
N GLU A 61 -14.12 -13.13 -12.64
CA GLU A 61 -15.44 -12.93 -13.25
C GLU A 61 -16.49 -12.62 -12.18
N LYS A 62 -16.48 -13.37 -11.07
CA LYS A 62 -17.36 -13.08 -9.93
C LYS A 62 -17.10 -11.70 -9.36
N PHE A 63 -15.83 -11.38 -9.06
CA PHE A 63 -15.43 -10.06 -8.55
C PHE A 63 -15.91 -8.93 -9.46
N ILE A 64 -15.64 -9.02 -10.76
CA ILE A 64 -16.02 -8.03 -11.76
C ILE A 64 -17.55 -7.91 -11.90
N SER A 65 -18.28 -9.02 -11.88
CA SER A 65 -19.76 -9.01 -11.94
C SER A 65 -20.39 -8.28 -10.75
N LEU A 66 -19.79 -8.39 -9.57
CA LEU A 66 -20.26 -7.71 -8.35
C LEU A 66 -19.79 -6.24 -8.31
N GLN A 67 -18.54 -5.98 -8.71
CA GLN A 67 -17.92 -4.66 -8.72
C GLN A 67 -18.55 -3.74 -9.77
N SER A 68 -18.90 -4.26 -10.95
CA SER A 68 -19.51 -3.48 -12.04
C SER A 68 -20.80 -2.75 -11.63
N ARG A 69 -21.47 -3.25 -10.58
CA ARG A 69 -22.71 -2.69 -10.02
C ARG A 69 -22.47 -1.62 -8.95
N ARG A 70 -21.23 -1.43 -8.50
CA ARG A 70 -20.89 -0.62 -7.31
C ARG A 70 -19.82 0.42 -7.65
N LYS A 71 -20.04 1.67 -7.26
CA LYS A 71 -19.03 2.74 -7.38
C LYS A 71 -18.26 2.92 -6.06
N ILE A 72 -17.74 1.82 -5.51
CA ILE A 72 -17.18 1.75 -4.14
C ILE A 72 -16.12 2.84 -3.91
N TYR A 73 -15.11 2.90 -4.79
CA TYR A 73 -14.01 3.87 -4.67
C TYR A 73 -14.45 5.34 -4.77
N SER A 74 -15.55 5.61 -5.48
CA SER A 74 -16.05 6.99 -5.66
C SER A 74 -16.45 7.65 -4.34
N SER A 75 -16.89 6.87 -3.35
CA SER A 75 -17.23 7.37 -2.02
C SER A 75 -16.01 7.95 -1.30
N ILE A 76 -14.86 7.28 -1.38
CA ILE A 76 -13.59 7.75 -0.80
C ILE A 76 -13.08 8.99 -1.52
N VAL A 77 -13.15 8.99 -2.86
CA VAL A 77 -12.74 10.15 -3.65
C VAL A 77 -13.61 11.37 -3.31
N LYS A 78 -14.93 11.21 -3.19
CA LYS A 78 -15.84 12.30 -2.76
C LYS A 78 -15.48 12.79 -1.36
N CYS A 79 -15.29 11.87 -0.41
CA CYS A 79 -14.89 12.20 0.96
C CYS A 79 -13.60 13.01 0.99
N TYR A 80 -12.59 12.62 0.21
CA TYR A 80 -11.32 13.35 0.11
C TYR A 80 -11.50 14.77 -0.44
N HIS A 81 -12.32 14.97 -1.46
CA HIS A 81 -12.59 16.32 -1.98
C HIS A 81 -13.33 17.20 -0.97
N VAL A 82 -14.29 16.63 -0.23
CA VAL A 82 -14.97 17.35 0.86
C VAL A 82 -13.98 17.71 1.97
N TRP A 83 -13.12 16.76 2.37
CA TRP A 83 -12.04 17.01 3.33
C TRP A 83 -11.13 18.14 2.86
N LYS A 84 -10.49 17.99 1.70
CA LYS A 84 -9.48 18.92 1.17
C LYS A 84 -10.04 20.32 0.92
N ASN A 85 -11.22 20.42 0.30
CA ASN A 85 -11.74 21.69 -0.21
C ASN A 85 -12.63 22.44 0.78
N LYS A 86 -13.29 21.72 1.71
CA LYS A 86 -14.25 22.33 2.64
C LYS A 86 -13.77 22.24 4.08
N LEU A 87 -13.43 21.05 4.55
CA LEU A 87 -13.20 20.84 5.98
C LEU A 87 -11.79 21.24 6.43
N GLN A 88 -10.75 20.80 5.72
CA GLN A 88 -9.36 21.11 6.05
C GLN A 88 -9.11 22.62 6.18
N PRO A 89 -9.53 23.48 5.22
CA PRO A 89 -9.31 24.93 5.35
C PRO A 89 -10.10 25.54 6.52
N ALA A 90 -11.27 24.95 6.85
CA ALA A 90 -12.12 25.43 7.93
C ALA A 90 -11.60 25.02 9.33
N VAL A 91 -10.95 23.86 9.47
CA VAL A 91 -10.38 23.41 10.75
C VAL A 91 -9.25 24.34 11.19
N GLY A 92 -8.34 24.71 10.28
CA GLY A 92 -7.23 25.64 10.55
C GLY A 92 -6.30 25.17 11.68
N ASP A 93 -5.59 26.11 12.30
CA ASP A 93 -4.64 25.86 13.41
C ASP A 93 -5.21 26.16 14.81
N GLY A 94 -6.54 26.17 14.95
CA GLY A 94 -7.22 26.48 16.21
C GLY A 94 -7.16 25.39 17.28
N LEU A 95 -7.63 25.75 18.49
CA LEU A 95 -7.85 24.80 19.58
C LEU A 95 -8.84 23.71 19.17
N GLY A 96 -8.56 22.47 19.57
CA GLY A 96 -9.42 21.31 19.27
C GLY A 96 -9.21 20.69 17.88
N LYS A 97 -8.25 21.15 17.07
CA LYS A 97 -7.97 20.59 15.73
C LYS A 97 -7.71 19.08 15.72
N ASN A 98 -7.16 18.56 16.82
CA ASN A 98 -6.85 17.15 17.02
C ASN A 98 -8.07 16.24 16.90
N SER A 99 -9.29 16.73 17.22
CA SER A 99 -10.52 15.94 17.08
C SER A 99 -10.85 15.60 15.61
N TYR A 100 -10.19 16.24 14.66
CA TYR A 100 -10.34 16.00 13.22
C TYR A 100 -9.21 15.14 12.63
N ALA A 101 -8.19 14.76 13.41
CA ALA A 101 -7.00 14.04 12.91
C ALA A 101 -7.30 12.61 12.44
N GLU A 102 -8.39 12.01 12.94
CA GLU A 102 -8.83 10.66 12.60
C GLU A 102 -9.32 10.55 11.14
N LEU A 103 -10.05 11.55 10.65
CA LEU A 103 -10.59 11.53 9.29
C LEU A 103 -9.51 11.41 8.19
N PRO A 104 -8.48 12.27 8.14
CA PRO A 104 -7.39 12.10 7.18
C PRO A 104 -6.61 10.81 7.43
N LEU A 105 -6.52 10.31 8.66
CA LEU A 105 -5.87 9.02 8.94
C LEU A 105 -6.64 7.85 8.28
N ARG A 106 -7.97 7.82 8.43
CA ARG A 106 -8.82 6.81 7.78
C ARG A 106 -8.80 6.92 6.26
N LEU A 107 -8.81 8.15 5.73
CA LEU A 107 -8.64 8.38 4.29
C LEU A 107 -7.29 7.86 3.78
N ALA A 108 -6.20 8.11 4.52
CA ALA A 108 -4.89 7.59 4.18
C ALA A 108 -4.88 6.06 4.15
N ALA A 109 -5.51 5.39 5.12
CA ALA A 109 -5.65 3.94 5.15
C ALA A 109 -6.39 3.42 3.90
N CYS A 110 -7.53 4.04 3.55
CA CYS A 110 -8.27 3.69 2.34
C CYS A 110 -7.44 3.91 1.07
N PHE A 111 -6.68 4.99 0.97
CA PHE A 111 -5.84 5.27 -0.19
C PHE A 111 -4.65 4.32 -0.29
N MET A 112 -3.99 3.96 0.82
CA MET A 112 -2.96 2.91 0.84
C MET A 112 -3.51 1.57 0.34
N LEU A 113 -4.68 1.18 0.84
CA LEU A 113 -5.35 -0.05 0.42
C LEU A 113 -5.58 -0.07 -1.10
N ASN A 114 -6.03 1.06 -1.67
CA ASN A 114 -6.28 1.24 -3.11
C ASN A 114 -5.04 1.54 -3.97
N GLY A 115 -3.85 1.70 -3.38
CA GLY A 115 -2.63 2.06 -4.12
C GLY A 115 -2.55 3.52 -4.58
N ASP A 116 -3.37 4.42 -4.04
CA ASP A 116 -3.35 5.86 -4.36
C ASP A 116 -2.42 6.61 -3.39
N TYR A 117 -1.13 6.27 -3.46
CA TYR A 117 -0.17 6.62 -2.42
C TYR A 117 0.06 8.12 -2.24
N TYR A 118 -0.01 8.91 -3.32
CA TYR A 118 0.09 10.36 -3.22
C TYR A 118 -1.03 10.97 -2.39
N LYS A 119 -2.29 10.53 -2.61
CA LYS A 119 -3.40 10.98 -1.76
C LYS A 119 -3.25 10.47 -0.33
N ALA A 120 -2.72 9.27 -0.14
CA ALA A 120 -2.44 8.73 1.18
C ALA A 120 -1.42 9.59 1.95
N LEU A 121 -0.28 9.92 1.33
CA LEU A 121 0.77 10.76 1.94
C LEU A 121 0.27 12.17 2.25
N LEU A 122 -0.51 12.78 1.36
CA LEU A 122 -1.14 14.09 1.64
C LEU A 122 -2.07 14.02 2.85
N CYS A 123 -2.86 12.95 2.97
CA CYS A 123 -3.72 12.75 4.12
C CYS A 123 -2.92 12.48 5.40
N LEU A 124 -1.86 11.66 5.36
CA LEU A 124 -0.97 11.42 6.51
C LEU A 124 -0.34 12.73 6.99
N ARG A 125 0.17 13.55 6.07
CA ARG A 125 0.72 14.88 6.40
C ARG A 125 -0.29 15.75 7.13
N HIS A 126 -1.55 15.75 6.69
CA HIS A 126 -2.60 16.51 7.37
C HIS A 126 -2.94 15.91 8.74
N SER A 127 -2.97 14.58 8.88
CA SER A 127 -3.16 13.92 10.17
C SER A 127 -2.03 14.27 11.16
N ILE A 128 -0.76 14.24 10.73
CA ILE A 128 0.42 14.64 11.53
C ILE A 128 0.36 16.12 11.92
N HIS A 129 -0.09 17.00 11.02
CA HIS A 129 -0.24 18.42 11.33
C HIS A 129 -1.30 18.68 12.42
N LEU A 130 -2.37 17.90 12.41
CA LEU A 130 -3.46 17.98 13.38
C LEU A 130 -3.08 17.32 14.72
N GLU A 131 -2.39 16.17 14.69
CA GLU A 131 -1.96 15.43 15.87
C GLU A 131 -0.46 15.05 15.77
N PRO A 132 0.47 16.00 16.03
CA PRO A 132 1.90 15.82 15.80
C PRO A 132 2.56 14.83 16.76
N ARG A 133 1.88 14.46 17.85
CA ARG A 133 2.37 13.47 18.83
C ARG A 133 2.13 12.04 18.37
N SER A 134 1.26 11.82 17.38
CA SER A 134 1.00 10.47 16.87
C SER A 134 2.20 9.95 16.09
N LEU A 135 2.83 8.89 16.61
CA LEU A 135 4.07 8.33 16.06
C LEU A 135 3.82 7.47 14.81
N VAL A 136 2.74 6.68 14.79
CA VAL A 136 2.43 5.76 13.68
C VAL A 136 2.30 6.47 12.34
N PRO A 137 1.53 7.57 12.19
CA PRO A 137 1.45 8.29 10.91
C PRO A 137 2.80 8.85 10.46
N ARG A 138 3.66 9.29 11.40
CA ARG A 138 4.99 9.82 11.11
C ARG A 138 5.92 8.74 10.55
N ILE A 139 5.95 7.57 11.19
CA ILE A 139 6.70 6.38 10.73
C ILE A 139 6.26 5.97 9.32
N ILE A 140 4.95 5.83 9.12
CA ILE A 140 4.38 5.42 7.83
C ILE A 140 4.69 6.46 6.74
N ALA A 141 4.55 7.76 7.03
CA ALA A 141 4.83 8.81 6.06
C ALA A 141 6.29 8.81 5.59
N LEU A 142 7.25 8.63 6.50
CA LEU A 142 8.67 8.52 6.15
C LEU A 142 8.94 7.30 5.27
N ARG A 143 8.48 6.11 5.71
CA ARG A 143 8.68 4.85 4.96
C ARG A 143 8.12 4.94 3.55
N TRP A 144 6.88 5.41 3.41
CA TRP A 144 6.24 5.52 2.10
C TRP A 144 6.83 6.63 1.24
N SER A 145 7.34 7.72 1.81
CA SER A 145 8.09 8.71 1.03
C SER A 145 9.36 8.08 0.44
N ALA A 146 10.05 7.22 1.19
CA ALA A 146 11.20 6.48 0.71
C ALA A 146 10.84 5.40 -0.33
N TYR A 147 9.79 4.59 -0.08
CA TYR A 147 9.32 3.57 -1.03
C TYR A 147 8.98 4.14 -2.40
N LEU A 148 8.37 5.34 -2.44
CA LEU A 148 7.97 5.99 -3.69
C LEU A 148 9.11 6.77 -4.36
N GLY A 149 10.26 6.94 -3.69
CA GLY A 149 11.33 7.82 -4.19
C GLY A 149 10.94 9.30 -4.21
N GLU A 150 9.97 9.70 -3.39
CA GLU A 150 9.49 11.09 -3.28
C GLU A 150 10.40 11.88 -2.34
N TRP A 151 11.60 12.21 -2.83
CA TRP A 151 12.69 12.77 -2.02
C TRP A 151 12.31 14.08 -1.34
N GLU A 152 11.58 14.97 -2.02
CA GLU A 152 11.12 16.23 -1.44
C GLU A 152 10.15 15.99 -0.27
N MET A 153 9.28 14.97 -0.35
CA MET A 153 8.38 14.59 0.73
C MET A 153 9.12 13.93 1.89
N ALA A 154 10.14 13.12 1.60
CA ALA A 154 11.02 12.53 2.61
C ALA A 154 11.79 13.63 3.37
N GLU A 155 12.40 14.58 2.66
CA GLU A 155 13.12 15.73 3.22
C GLU A 155 12.21 16.60 4.10
N MET A 156 10.98 16.89 3.64
CA MET A 156 9.98 17.62 4.45
C MET A 156 9.61 16.86 5.74
N SER A 157 9.45 15.54 5.65
CA SER A 157 9.14 14.69 6.81
C SER A 157 10.32 14.65 7.79
N LEU A 158 11.55 14.48 7.29
CA LEU A 158 12.78 14.51 8.10
C LEU A 158 12.98 15.87 8.79
N ALA A 159 12.69 16.98 8.09
CA ALA A 159 12.72 18.32 8.68
C ALA A 159 11.69 18.47 9.82
N PHE A 160 10.50 17.88 9.68
CA PHE A 160 9.52 17.83 10.76
C PHE A 160 10.02 17.04 11.96
N GLU A 161 10.63 15.87 11.73
CA GLU A 161 11.21 15.04 12.80
C GLU A 161 12.30 15.79 13.58
N LYS A 162 13.17 16.52 12.88
CA LYS A 162 14.19 17.38 13.49
C LYS A 162 13.59 18.53 14.29
N ALA A 163 12.54 19.17 13.78
CA ALA A 163 11.88 20.31 14.44
C ALA A 163 11.02 19.89 15.64
N LYS A 164 10.44 18.68 15.59
CA LYS A 164 9.54 18.14 16.62
C LYS A 164 9.95 16.72 17.01
N PRO A 165 11.13 16.55 17.62
CA PRO A 165 11.64 15.22 17.95
C PRO A 165 10.66 14.47 18.86
N PRO A 166 10.47 13.16 18.66
CA PRO A 166 9.61 12.36 19.52
C PRO A 166 10.17 12.35 20.95
N LYS A 167 9.27 12.34 21.95
CA LYS A 167 9.63 12.28 23.36
C LYS A 167 9.35 10.89 23.91
N ARG A 168 10.33 10.33 24.62
CA ARG A 168 10.14 9.08 25.39
C ARG A 168 9.17 9.33 26.55
N ASN A 169 8.28 8.38 26.77
CA ASN A 169 7.25 8.41 27.82
C ASN A 169 7.13 7.07 28.56
N GLY A 170 7.97 6.08 28.24
CA GLY A 170 7.98 4.74 28.82
C GLY A 170 6.96 3.76 28.22
N VAL A 171 5.86 4.25 27.65
CA VAL A 171 4.79 3.42 27.06
C VAL A 171 5.05 3.18 25.56
N ASP A 172 5.37 4.25 24.83
CA ASP A 172 5.53 4.25 23.38
C ASP A 172 7.00 4.27 22.95
N ASP A 173 7.93 4.00 23.88
CA ASP A 173 9.38 4.11 23.62
C ASP A 173 9.83 3.23 22.45
N HIS A 174 9.20 2.06 22.26
CA HIS A 174 9.45 1.20 21.10
C HIS A 174 9.07 1.85 19.76
N LEU A 175 8.00 2.65 19.71
CA LEU A 175 7.62 3.42 18.51
C LEU A 175 8.53 4.63 18.32
N VAL A 176 9.02 5.23 19.41
CA VAL A 176 10.03 6.29 19.36
C VAL A 176 11.32 5.76 18.74
N GLU A 177 11.79 4.60 19.20
CA GLU A 177 12.96 3.91 18.64
C GLU A 177 12.77 3.58 17.16
N GLN A 178 11.60 3.04 16.79
CA GLN A 178 11.28 2.75 15.39
C GLN A 178 11.27 4.01 14.52
N LEU A 179 10.73 5.13 15.02
CA LEU A 179 10.71 6.41 14.30
C LEU A 179 12.11 6.98 14.12
N VAL A 180 12.96 6.92 15.16
CA VAL A 180 14.37 7.33 15.07
C VAL A 180 15.12 6.50 14.04
N PHE A 181 15.00 5.17 14.11
CA PHE A 181 15.58 4.27 13.11
C PHE A 181 15.11 4.62 11.69
N THR A 182 13.79 4.78 11.52
CA THR A 182 13.18 5.10 10.22
C THR A 182 13.69 6.42 9.67
N ALA A 183 13.80 7.46 10.51
CA ALA A 183 14.31 8.75 10.09
C ALA A 183 15.79 8.68 9.69
N GLU A 184 16.63 8.00 10.49
CA GLU A 184 18.06 7.86 10.22
C GLU A 184 18.34 7.11 8.91
N ILE A 185 17.70 5.95 8.70
CA ILE A 185 17.91 5.16 7.48
C ILE A 185 17.33 5.87 6.25
N THR A 186 16.21 6.59 6.41
CA THR A 186 15.63 7.41 5.34
C THR A 186 16.55 8.57 4.97
N GLN A 187 17.15 9.25 5.95
CA GLN A 187 18.12 10.33 5.69
C GLN A 187 19.32 9.79 4.91
N ALA A 188 19.91 8.67 5.35
CA ALA A 188 21.01 8.04 4.62
C ALA A 188 20.61 7.67 3.19
N TYR A 189 19.39 7.14 3.00
CA TYR A 189 18.90 6.78 1.68
C TYR A 189 18.62 8.00 0.77
N VAL A 190 18.09 9.09 1.32
CA VAL A 190 17.96 10.37 0.60
C VAL A 190 19.34 10.87 0.18
N ASP A 191 20.30 10.92 1.10
CA ASP A 191 21.67 11.38 0.82
C ASP A 191 22.32 10.56 -0.30
N PHE A 192 22.18 9.23 -0.24
CA PHE A 192 22.68 8.29 -1.25
C PHE A 192 22.13 8.59 -2.66
N ASN A 193 20.84 8.95 -2.77
CA ASN A 193 20.21 9.22 -4.05
C ASN A 193 20.46 10.65 -4.55
N ARG A 194 20.58 11.64 -3.66
CA ARG A 194 20.73 13.07 -4.00
C ARG A 194 22.15 13.50 -4.29
N ASP A 195 23.15 12.96 -3.57
CA ASP A 195 24.54 13.39 -3.68
C ASP A 195 25.48 12.22 -3.98
N GLN A 196 26.08 12.23 -5.18
CA GLN A 196 27.04 11.20 -5.59
C GLN A 196 28.26 11.12 -4.64
N LYS A 197 28.66 12.25 -4.04
CA LYS A 197 29.81 12.30 -3.12
C LYS A 197 29.51 11.66 -1.77
N SER A 198 28.24 11.71 -1.33
CA SER A 198 27.81 11.13 -0.06
C SER A 198 27.58 9.62 -0.16
N ARG A 199 27.35 9.08 -1.37
CA ARG A 199 26.99 7.67 -1.63
C ARG A 199 27.80 6.64 -0.84
N PRO A 200 29.15 6.65 -0.82
CA PRO A 200 29.90 5.63 -0.09
C PRO A 200 29.63 5.66 1.42
N LYS A 201 29.57 6.86 2.01
CA LYS A 201 29.27 7.06 3.43
C LYS A 201 27.84 6.63 3.75
N SER A 202 26.87 7.07 2.95
CA SER A 202 25.47 6.77 3.14
C SER A 202 25.16 5.29 2.96
N ALA A 203 25.77 4.63 1.96
CA ALA A 203 25.67 3.19 1.75
C ALA A 203 26.20 2.42 2.96
N LYS A 204 27.37 2.80 3.50
CA LYS A 204 27.91 2.20 4.72
C LYS A 204 26.95 2.32 5.90
N THR A 205 26.37 3.51 6.11
CA THR A 205 25.35 3.71 7.16
C THR A 205 24.13 2.81 6.95
N ILE A 206 23.60 2.72 5.73
CA ILE A 206 22.46 1.85 5.41
C ILE A 206 22.79 0.38 5.70
N LEU A 207 23.97 -0.10 5.29
CA LEU A 207 24.39 -1.49 5.49
C LEU A 207 24.59 -1.82 6.97
N GLU A 208 25.22 -0.93 7.75
CA GLU A 208 25.38 -1.08 9.20
C GLU A 208 24.02 -1.10 9.93
N MET A 209 23.10 -0.22 9.55
CA MET A 209 21.75 -0.18 10.11
C MET A 209 20.94 -1.43 9.74
N THR A 210 21.10 -1.93 8.50
CA THR A 210 20.45 -3.16 8.04
C THR A 210 20.99 -4.37 8.81
N GLY A 211 22.30 -4.45 9.01
CA GLY A 211 22.92 -5.48 9.85
C GLY A 211 22.38 -5.48 11.28
N LYS A 212 22.26 -4.30 11.91
CA LYS A 212 21.66 -4.15 13.25
C LYS A 212 20.20 -4.58 13.29
N ALA A 213 19.40 -4.18 12.29
CA ALA A 213 18.00 -4.56 12.21
C ALA A 213 17.82 -6.09 12.06
N ASN A 214 18.67 -6.72 11.25
CA ASN A 214 18.65 -8.17 11.02
C ASN A 214 19.17 -8.97 12.22
N ALA A 215 20.02 -8.39 13.07
CA ALA A 215 20.48 -8.99 14.32
C ALA A 215 19.43 -8.95 15.45
N ASP A 216 18.34 -8.20 15.31
CA ASP A 216 17.26 -8.18 16.30
C ASP A 216 16.34 -9.41 16.14
N GLU A 217 16.45 -10.34 17.09
CA GLU A 217 15.70 -11.60 17.09
C GLU A 217 14.30 -11.50 17.73
N ARG A 218 13.93 -10.33 18.28
CA ARG A 218 12.63 -10.18 18.95
C ARG A 218 11.48 -10.32 17.95
N LEU A 219 10.54 -11.21 18.25
CA LEU A 219 9.39 -11.50 17.39
C LEU A 219 8.24 -10.50 17.60
N THR A 220 8.50 -9.23 17.30
CA THR A 220 7.52 -8.13 17.47
C THR A 220 7.24 -7.41 16.15
N PHE A 221 6.07 -6.76 16.02
CA PHE A 221 5.72 -6.00 14.81
C PHE A 221 6.73 -4.92 14.43
N PRO A 222 7.17 -4.05 15.36
CA PRO A 222 8.10 -2.99 15.00
C PRO A 222 9.43 -3.53 14.47
N VAL A 223 9.89 -4.68 14.98
CA VAL A 223 11.11 -5.34 14.50
C VAL A 223 10.93 -5.87 13.09
N PHE A 224 9.82 -6.55 12.79
CA PHE A 224 9.55 -7.02 11.43
C PHE A 224 9.35 -5.88 10.43
N GLU A 225 8.68 -4.79 10.81
CA GLU A 225 8.55 -3.59 9.99
C GLU A 225 9.92 -2.93 9.70
N THR A 226 10.78 -2.86 10.72
CA THR A 226 12.15 -2.33 10.62
C THR A 226 13.01 -3.21 9.70
N GLN A 227 12.96 -4.52 9.88
CA GLN A 227 13.66 -5.48 9.02
C GLN A 227 13.17 -5.41 7.57
N ALA A 228 11.86 -5.35 7.36
CA ALA A 228 11.30 -5.22 6.01
C ALA A 228 11.82 -3.96 5.30
N PHE A 229 11.77 -2.83 5.99
CA PHE A 229 12.20 -1.55 5.43
C PHE A 229 13.71 -1.48 5.18
N ALA A 230 14.52 -1.93 6.13
CA ALA A 230 15.98 -1.89 6.02
C ALA A 230 16.49 -2.76 4.86
N ASN A 231 15.98 -3.99 4.75
CA ASN A 231 16.37 -4.88 3.67
C ASN A 231 15.89 -4.36 2.31
N TRP A 232 14.70 -3.76 2.23
CA TRP A 232 14.26 -3.15 0.96
C TRP A 232 15.16 -1.98 0.54
N ILE A 233 15.56 -1.10 1.46
CA ILE A 233 16.51 0.00 1.17
C ILE A 233 17.86 -0.57 0.72
N ALA A 234 18.40 -1.55 1.45
CA ALA A 234 19.70 -2.15 1.14
C ALA A 234 19.70 -2.81 -0.26
N ALA A 235 18.57 -3.41 -0.66
CA ALA A 235 18.39 -3.98 -2.00
C ALA A 235 18.49 -2.97 -3.14
N GLN A 236 18.34 -1.67 -2.87
CA GLN A 236 18.43 -0.63 -3.91
C GLN A 236 19.88 -0.19 -4.17
N LEU A 237 20.82 -0.44 -3.25
CA LEU A 237 22.20 0.03 -3.38
C LEU A 237 22.92 -0.60 -4.59
N PRO A 238 22.86 -1.93 -4.83
CA PRO A 238 23.55 -2.55 -5.95
C PRO A 238 22.99 -2.16 -7.33
N LYS A 239 21.80 -1.56 -7.38
CA LYS A 239 21.14 -1.15 -8.62
C LYS A 239 21.74 0.13 -9.23
N VAL A 240 22.59 0.83 -8.48
CA VAL A 240 23.29 2.02 -8.99
C VAL A 240 24.48 1.58 -9.84
N ALA A 241 24.44 1.95 -11.13
CA ALA A 241 25.47 1.58 -12.09
C ALA A 241 26.89 1.96 -11.61
N ALA A 242 27.79 0.98 -11.69
CA ALA A 242 29.21 1.10 -11.32
C ALA A 242 29.49 1.57 -9.88
N PHE A 243 28.49 1.55 -8.99
CA PHE A 243 28.70 1.87 -7.58
C PHE A 243 29.43 0.75 -6.86
N LYS A 244 30.47 1.11 -6.10
CA LYS A 244 31.25 0.22 -5.24
C LYS A 244 31.65 0.96 -3.97
N THR A 245 31.83 0.22 -2.90
CA THR A 245 32.33 0.68 -1.61
C THR A 245 33.65 -0.03 -1.33
N ASP A 246 34.69 0.72 -0.96
CA ASP A 246 36.04 0.15 -0.78
C ASP A 246 36.13 -0.78 0.44
N ASP A 247 35.32 -0.52 1.49
CA ASP A 247 35.46 -1.16 2.81
C ASP A 247 34.28 -2.05 3.22
N VAL A 248 33.20 -2.10 2.42
CA VAL A 248 31.98 -2.84 2.78
C VAL A 248 31.44 -3.56 1.56
N GLU A 249 31.10 -4.83 1.70
CA GLU A 249 30.44 -5.60 0.63
C GLU A 249 28.96 -5.20 0.52
N LEU A 250 28.49 -5.01 -0.71
CA LEU A 250 27.07 -4.75 -0.96
C LEU A 250 26.29 -6.06 -0.77
N LEU A 251 25.13 -5.96 -0.12
CA LEU A 251 24.25 -7.12 0.02
C LEU A 251 23.62 -7.48 -1.32
N ASP A 252 23.43 -8.78 -1.55
CA ASP A 252 22.71 -9.27 -2.73
C ASP A 252 21.26 -8.75 -2.76
N THR A 253 20.85 -8.24 -3.93
CA THR A 253 19.53 -7.62 -4.12
C THR A 253 18.42 -8.63 -3.91
N LEU A 254 18.55 -9.83 -4.48
CA LEU A 254 17.49 -10.85 -4.40
C LEU A 254 17.29 -11.32 -2.95
N SER A 255 18.38 -11.59 -2.23
CA SER A 255 18.36 -11.98 -0.81
C SER A 255 17.72 -10.91 0.08
N CYS A 256 18.08 -9.64 -0.13
CA CYS A 256 17.49 -8.53 0.60
C CYS A 256 15.99 -8.39 0.33
N VAL A 257 15.57 -8.39 -0.94
CA VAL A 257 14.14 -8.28 -1.28
C VAL A 257 13.35 -9.49 -0.76
N HIS A 258 13.90 -10.71 -0.84
CA HIS A 258 13.29 -11.91 -0.26
C HIS A 258 13.07 -11.76 1.25
N THR A 259 14.09 -11.29 1.98
CA THR A 259 13.98 -11.03 3.42
C THR A 259 12.92 -9.96 3.69
N ALA A 260 12.91 -8.88 2.91
CA ALA A 260 11.94 -7.80 3.06
C ALA A 260 10.49 -8.30 2.91
N ILE A 261 10.21 -9.10 1.88
CA ILE A 261 8.86 -9.62 1.66
C ILE A 261 8.42 -10.59 2.76
N LEU A 262 9.30 -11.48 3.24
CA LEU A 262 8.97 -12.43 4.32
C LEU A 262 8.58 -11.69 5.62
N LYS A 263 9.29 -10.60 5.93
CA LYS A 263 9.01 -9.79 7.12
C LYS A 263 7.73 -8.98 6.96
N ALA A 264 7.53 -8.32 5.81
CA ALA A 264 6.29 -7.61 5.52
C ALA A 264 5.07 -8.55 5.50
N GLU A 265 5.24 -9.77 5.00
CA GLU A 265 4.19 -10.80 5.04
C GLU A 265 3.82 -11.20 6.46
N SER A 266 4.82 -11.34 7.34
CA SER A 266 4.58 -11.64 8.77
C SER A 266 3.77 -10.54 9.44
N VAL A 267 4.08 -9.26 9.14
CA VAL A 267 3.31 -8.10 9.65
C VAL A 267 1.88 -8.11 9.08
N MET A 268 1.73 -8.27 7.76
CA MET A 268 0.42 -8.31 7.10
C MET A 268 -0.46 -9.43 7.65
N LYS A 269 0.07 -10.66 7.78
CA LYS A 269 -0.68 -11.81 8.32
C LYS A 269 -1.14 -11.57 9.74
N ASN A 270 -0.40 -10.83 10.55
CA ASN A 270 -0.90 -10.52 11.88
C ASN A 270 -2.05 -9.49 11.85
N ARG A 271 -1.91 -8.44 11.02
CA ARG A 271 -2.92 -7.37 10.94
C ARG A 271 -4.17 -7.80 10.20
N ILE A 272 -4.05 -8.76 9.27
CA ILE A 272 -5.14 -9.34 8.48
C ILE A 272 -5.03 -10.87 8.50
N PRO A 273 -5.34 -11.55 9.63
CA PRO A 273 -5.11 -12.99 9.81
C PRO A 273 -5.72 -13.92 8.79
N ALA A 274 -6.83 -13.52 8.18
CA ALA A 274 -7.51 -14.33 7.18
C ALA A 274 -6.94 -14.17 5.76
N ILE A 275 -6.01 -13.24 5.50
CA ILE A 275 -5.59 -12.87 4.13
C ILE A 275 -5.00 -14.02 3.30
N GLN A 276 -4.38 -15.00 3.94
CA GLN A 276 -3.83 -16.19 3.27
C GLN A 276 -4.48 -17.50 3.72
N LYS A 277 -5.54 -17.46 4.53
CA LYS A 277 -6.28 -18.66 4.93
C LYS A 277 -7.34 -18.99 3.89
N GLU A 278 -7.43 -20.22 3.39
CA GLU A 278 -8.45 -20.58 2.39
C GLU A 278 -9.85 -20.64 2.98
N ASP A 279 -9.97 -21.03 4.24
CA ASP A 279 -11.22 -21.32 4.92
C ASP A 279 -11.81 -20.13 5.70
N ALA A 280 -11.10 -19.01 5.77
CA ALA A 280 -11.51 -17.84 6.55
C ALA A 280 -11.79 -16.60 5.68
N PRO A 281 -12.97 -15.95 5.82
CA PRO A 281 -13.25 -14.68 5.17
C PRO A 281 -12.46 -13.54 5.82
N LEU A 282 -12.27 -12.44 5.08
CA LEU A 282 -11.76 -11.20 5.65
C LEU A 282 -12.85 -10.49 6.45
N ASP A 283 -12.49 -9.92 7.59
CA ASP A 283 -13.38 -9.07 8.41
C ASP A 283 -12.83 -7.64 8.46
N PHE A 284 -12.91 -6.94 7.32
CA PHE A 284 -12.43 -5.57 7.23
C PHE A 284 -13.25 -4.60 8.07
N LEU A 285 -14.52 -4.90 8.34
CA LEU A 285 -15.35 -4.11 9.24
C LEU A 285 -14.76 -4.09 10.65
N LYS A 286 -14.31 -5.25 11.17
CA LYS A 286 -13.62 -5.33 12.45
C LYS A 286 -12.28 -4.61 12.44
N VAL A 287 -11.47 -4.80 11.40
CA VAL A 287 -10.16 -4.13 11.27
C VAL A 287 -10.32 -2.60 11.20
N ALA A 288 -11.40 -2.11 10.59
CA ALA A 288 -11.65 -0.69 10.42
C ALA A 288 -12.26 0.02 11.65
N ARG A 289 -12.54 -0.70 12.76
CA ARG A 289 -13.13 -0.09 13.96
C ARG A 289 -12.19 0.95 14.57
N ASP A 290 -10.95 0.55 14.84
CA ASP A 290 -9.92 1.44 15.35
C ASP A 290 -9.15 2.11 14.18
N PRO A 291 -9.03 3.46 14.16
CA PRO A 291 -8.35 4.17 13.07
C PRO A 291 -6.88 3.80 12.90
N LEU A 292 -6.16 3.58 14.02
CA LEU A 292 -4.73 3.31 14.00
C LEU A 292 -4.46 1.89 13.53
N ASP A 293 -5.23 0.91 14.02
CA ASP A 293 -5.15 -0.47 13.54
C ASP A 293 -5.56 -0.57 12.08
N PHE A 294 -6.58 0.17 11.65
CA PHE A 294 -6.96 0.23 10.23
C PHE A 294 -5.83 0.77 9.35
N MET A 295 -5.20 1.86 9.78
CA MET A 295 -4.04 2.45 9.09
C MET A 295 -2.87 1.47 9.02
N LYS A 296 -2.52 0.82 10.15
CA LYS A 296 -1.45 -0.19 10.20
C LYS A 296 -1.75 -1.37 9.27
N ALA A 297 -2.97 -1.90 9.30
CA ALA A 297 -3.38 -3.02 8.45
C ALA A 297 -3.31 -2.66 6.96
N CYS A 298 -3.85 -1.50 6.58
CA CYS A 298 -3.85 -1.07 5.18
C CYS A 298 -2.44 -0.72 4.68
N SER A 299 -1.59 -0.12 5.52
CA SER A 299 -0.18 0.14 5.20
C SER A 299 0.61 -1.16 5.05
N ALA A 300 0.47 -2.10 5.99
CA ALA A 300 1.17 -3.38 5.93
C ALA A 300 0.75 -4.23 4.72
N TYR A 301 -0.55 -4.20 4.37
CA TYR A 301 -1.04 -4.85 3.16
C TYR A 301 -0.49 -4.19 1.89
N ALA A 302 -0.50 -2.86 1.82
CA ALA A 302 0.05 -2.13 0.69
C ALA A 302 1.55 -2.38 0.51
N GLU A 303 2.30 -2.38 1.61
CA GLU A 303 3.73 -2.69 1.62
C GLU A 303 3.98 -4.13 1.14
N ASN A 304 3.21 -5.11 1.65
CA ASN A 304 3.34 -6.49 1.19
C ASN A 304 3.06 -6.62 -0.31
N CYS A 305 2.05 -5.93 -0.84
CA CYS A 305 1.73 -5.97 -2.26
C CYS A 305 2.89 -5.44 -3.12
N ASP A 306 3.49 -4.31 -2.74
CA ASP A 306 4.55 -3.69 -3.52
C ASP A 306 5.87 -4.48 -3.40
N LEU A 307 6.24 -4.92 -2.19
CA LEU A 307 7.40 -5.79 -2.00
C LEU A 307 7.24 -7.13 -2.71
N ARG A 308 6.03 -7.69 -2.76
CA ARG A 308 5.77 -8.96 -3.46
C ARG A 308 5.92 -8.78 -4.96
N ARG A 309 5.39 -7.68 -5.50
CA ARG A 309 5.59 -7.32 -6.91
C ARG A 309 7.08 -7.16 -7.22
N ASP A 310 7.80 -6.38 -6.41
CA ASP A 310 9.22 -6.15 -6.60
C ASP A 310 10.00 -7.47 -6.54
N TYR A 311 9.71 -8.33 -5.56
CA TYR A 311 10.33 -9.65 -5.45
C TYR A 311 10.04 -10.54 -6.66
N THR A 312 8.80 -10.57 -7.16
CA THR A 312 8.46 -11.30 -8.38
C THR A 312 9.27 -10.80 -9.57
N ILE A 313 9.43 -9.48 -9.72
CA ILE A 313 10.22 -8.91 -10.82
C ILE A 313 11.68 -9.29 -10.68
N GLU A 314 12.26 -9.23 -9.47
CA GLU A 314 13.63 -9.68 -9.24
C GLU A 314 13.82 -11.16 -9.57
N LEU A 315 12.87 -12.03 -9.18
CA LEU A 315 12.88 -13.46 -9.51
C LEU A 315 12.88 -13.68 -11.03
N LEU A 316 12.14 -12.87 -11.79
CA LEU A 316 12.18 -12.93 -13.26
C LEU A 316 13.53 -12.47 -13.83
N ASN A 317 14.09 -11.39 -13.30
CA ASN A 317 15.38 -10.85 -13.74
C ASN A 317 16.52 -11.87 -13.57
N VAL A 318 16.48 -12.66 -12.50
CA VAL A 318 17.48 -13.70 -12.21
C VAL A 318 17.13 -15.07 -12.80
N GLY A 319 16.04 -15.19 -13.55
CA GLY A 319 15.63 -16.43 -14.23
C GLY A 319 14.94 -17.47 -13.33
N MET A 320 14.58 -17.13 -12.09
CA MET A 320 13.83 -17.97 -11.15
C MET A 320 12.32 -17.91 -11.42
N ILE A 321 11.94 -18.30 -12.63
CA ILE A 321 10.60 -18.07 -13.20
C ILE A 321 9.49 -18.78 -12.42
N ARG A 322 9.70 -20.04 -12.01
CA ARG A 322 8.69 -20.82 -11.28
C ARG A 322 8.36 -20.18 -9.93
N ASP A 323 9.39 -19.72 -9.23
CA ASP A 323 9.23 -19.02 -7.95
C ASP A 323 8.54 -17.67 -8.16
N GLY A 324 8.89 -16.95 -9.24
CA GLY A 324 8.22 -15.72 -9.64
C GLY A 324 6.72 -15.92 -9.86
N ALA A 325 6.34 -16.99 -10.56
CA ALA A 325 4.95 -17.34 -10.86
C ALA A 325 4.16 -17.76 -9.60
N ALA A 326 4.76 -18.56 -8.71
CA ALA A 326 4.14 -18.93 -7.44
C ALA A 326 3.94 -17.71 -6.54
N ASN A 327 4.96 -16.84 -6.45
CA ASN A 327 4.89 -15.61 -5.66
C ASN A 327 3.83 -14.63 -6.20
N SER A 328 3.71 -14.49 -7.52
CA SER A 328 2.68 -13.63 -8.13
C SER A 328 1.27 -14.18 -7.96
N GLN A 329 1.10 -15.51 -7.97
CA GLN A 329 -0.21 -16.12 -7.71
C GLN A 329 -0.64 -15.92 -6.27
N LEU A 330 0.25 -16.08 -5.30
CA LEU A 330 -0.06 -15.75 -3.90
C LEU A 330 -0.44 -14.27 -3.73
N GLY A 331 0.19 -13.38 -4.48
CA GLY A 331 -0.21 -11.97 -4.55
C GLY A 331 -1.61 -11.77 -5.11
N LEU A 332 -1.95 -12.45 -6.21
CA LEU A 332 -3.27 -12.42 -6.81
C LEU A 332 -4.36 -12.96 -5.88
N TRP A 333 -4.09 -14.06 -5.18
CA TRP A 333 -4.94 -14.60 -4.13
C TRP A 333 -5.28 -13.53 -3.08
N CYS A 334 -4.25 -12.91 -2.50
CA CYS A 334 -4.43 -11.87 -1.49
C CYS A 334 -5.21 -10.67 -2.06
N ALA A 335 -4.95 -10.28 -3.31
CA ALA A 335 -5.62 -9.17 -3.99
C ALA A 335 -7.10 -9.44 -4.25
N ILE A 336 -7.46 -10.64 -4.71
CA ILE A 336 -8.86 -11.01 -4.93
C ILE A 336 -9.60 -11.08 -3.59
N LYS A 337 -8.97 -11.59 -2.53
CA LYS A 337 -9.56 -11.60 -1.19
C LYS A 337 -9.87 -10.20 -0.65
N THR A 338 -9.04 -9.20 -0.93
CA THR A 338 -9.36 -7.82 -0.53
C THR A 338 -10.40 -7.16 -1.44
N CYS A 339 -10.63 -7.69 -2.65
CA CYS A 339 -11.55 -7.13 -3.63
C CYS A 339 -11.24 -5.66 -4.00
N VAL A 340 -9.97 -5.27 -3.91
CA VAL A 340 -9.53 -3.93 -4.30
C VAL A 340 -9.10 -3.96 -5.75
N LEU A 341 -9.86 -3.28 -6.62
CA LEU A 341 -9.69 -3.33 -8.08
C LEU A 341 -8.24 -3.11 -8.52
N PHE A 342 -7.59 -2.05 -8.03
CA PHE A 342 -6.21 -1.74 -8.38
C PHE A 342 -5.24 -2.87 -8.00
N ARG A 343 -5.41 -3.50 -6.83
CA ARG A 343 -4.56 -4.59 -6.37
C ARG A 343 -4.77 -5.85 -7.19
N VAL A 344 -6.02 -6.16 -7.54
CA VAL A 344 -6.33 -7.27 -8.44
C VAL A 344 -5.66 -7.03 -9.80
N GLN A 345 -5.83 -5.83 -10.38
CA GLN A 345 -5.19 -5.45 -11.64
C GLN A 345 -3.66 -5.52 -11.58
N GLN A 346 -3.04 -5.03 -10.49
CA GLN A 346 -1.60 -5.10 -10.26
C GLN A 346 -1.09 -6.54 -10.41
N PHE A 347 -1.70 -7.50 -9.72
CA PHE A 347 -1.25 -8.88 -9.76
C PHE A 347 -1.72 -9.65 -11.00
N VAL A 348 -2.84 -9.28 -11.62
CA VAL A 348 -3.23 -9.80 -12.94
C VAL A 348 -2.17 -9.44 -13.99
N ASN A 349 -1.74 -8.17 -14.02
CA ASN A 349 -0.71 -7.70 -14.96
C ASN A 349 0.64 -8.41 -14.72
N VAL A 350 1.04 -8.59 -13.46
CA VAL A 350 2.27 -9.28 -13.11
C VAL A 350 2.21 -10.76 -13.50
N ASN A 351 1.09 -11.45 -13.22
CA ASN A 351 0.92 -12.84 -13.63
C ASN A 351 0.97 -12.98 -15.15
N PHE A 352 0.29 -12.10 -15.89
CA PHE A 352 0.33 -12.08 -17.35
C PHE A 352 1.74 -11.87 -17.90
N LEU A 353 2.49 -10.88 -17.37
CA LEU A 353 3.87 -10.60 -17.76
C LEU A 353 4.74 -11.87 -17.66
N ILE A 354 4.63 -12.61 -16.56
CA ILE A 354 5.37 -13.86 -16.36
C ILE A 354 5.04 -14.89 -17.44
N ARG A 355 3.76 -15.07 -17.81
CA ARG A 355 3.38 -16.07 -18.83
C ARG A 355 3.84 -15.66 -20.24
N VAL A 356 3.85 -14.36 -20.54
CA VAL A 356 4.25 -13.85 -21.87
C VAL A 356 5.76 -13.87 -22.05
N CYS A 357 6.54 -13.54 -21.02
CA CYS A 357 7.99 -13.43 -21.11
C CYS A 357 8.74 -14.77 -21.04
N VAL A 358 8.05 -15.90 -20.96
CA VAL A 358 8.63 -17.19 -20.56
C VAL A 358 8.40 -18.29 -21.59
N ILE A 359 9.43 -19.12 -21.79
CA ILE A 359 9.43 -20.26 -22.74
C ILE A 359 8.95 -21.59 -22.07
N LEU A 360 8.76 -21.62 -20.75
CA LEU A 360 8.34 -22.82 -20.01
C LEU A 360 7.01 -23.38 -20.54
N PRO A 361 6.99 -24.66 -21.00
CA PRO A 361 5.79 -25.25 -21.62
C PRO A 361 4.55 -25.26 -20.72
N GLU A 362 4.70 -25.49 -19.41
CA GLU A 362 3.56 -25.46 -18.48
C GLU A 362 2.88 -24.08 -18.43
N LEU A 363 3.66 -22.99 -18.42
CA LEU A 363 3.12 -21.63 -18.35
C LEU A 363 2.57 -21.16 -19.70
N LYS A 364 3.13 -21.67 -20.81
CA LYS A 364 2.60 -21.40 -22.15
C LYS A 364 1.19 -21.96 -22.34
N LYS A 365 0.89 -23.12 -21.74
CA LYS A 365 -0.47 -23.70 -21.76
C LYS A 365 -1.46 -22.86 -20.96
N ASP A 366 -0.98 -22.21 -19.89
CA ASP A 366 -1.75 -21.36 -18.98
C ASP A 366 -1.99 -19.93 -19.52
N LEU A 367 -1.29 -19.54 -20.60
CA LEU A 367 -1.36 -18.20 -21.16
C LEU A 367 -2.76 -17.80 -21.63
N ALA A 368 -3.51 -18.72 -22.27
CA ALA A 368 -4.85 -18.42 -22.78
C ALA A 368 -5.81 -17.98 -21.66
N ALA A 369 -5.81 -18.70 -20.53
CA ALA A 369 -6.58 -18.33 -19.35
C ALA A 369 -6.18 -16.95 -18.80
N ASN A 370 -4.88 -16.63 -18.79
CA ASN A 370 -4.40 -15.32 -18.37
C ASN A 370 -4.82 -14.19 -19.33
N GLU A 371 -4.84 -14.45 -20.65
CA GLU A 371 -5.38 -13.50 -21.62
C GLU A 371 -6.86 -13.23 -21.36
N ASP A 372 -7.65 -14.26 -21.04
CA ASP A 372 -9.07 -14.11 -20.73
C ASP A 372 -9.29 -13.37 -19.39
N ILE A 373 -8.42 -13.59 -18.40
CA ILE A 373 -8.39 -12.78 -17.17
C ILE A 373 -8.15 -11.31 -17.51
N MET A 374 -7.13 -11.00 -18.32
CA MET A 374 -6.84 -9.64 -18.76
C MET A 374 -8.04 -9.03 -19.48
N ARG A 375 -8.61 -9.72 -20.46
CA ARG A 375 -9.80 -9.27 -21.20
C ARG A 375 -10.96 -8.97 -20.26
N THR A 376 -11.24 -9.86 -19.30
CA THR A 376 -12.32 -9.70 -18.32
C THR A 376 -12.11 -8.46 -17.44
N MET A 377 -10.89 -8.27 -16.92
CA MET A 377 -10.55 -7.13 -16.07
C MET A 377 -10.66 -5.78 -16.80
N TYR A 378 -10.23 -5.72 -18.06
CA TYR A 378 -10.16 -4.47 -18.81
C TYR A 378 -11.42 -4.17 -19.64
N ALA A 379 -12.21 -5.18 -20.03
CA ALA A 379 -13.51 -4.98 -20.71
C ALA A 379 -14.46 -4.13 -19.86
N VAL A 380 -14.46 -4.34 -18.54
CA VAL A 380 -15.26 -3.54 -17.60
C VAL A 380 -14.73 -2.13 -17.44
N SER A 381 -13.41 -1.93 -17.55
CA SER A 381 -12.82 -0.58 -17.50
C SER A 381 -13.24 0.27 -18.70
N LEU A 382 -13.40 -0.35 -19.88
CA LEU A 382 -13.94 0.31 -21.09
C LEU A 382 -15.43 0.66 -20.94
N MET A 383 -16.26 -0.23 -20.38
CA MET A 383 -17.68 0.06 -20.12
C MET A 383 -17.89 1.22 -19.12
N PHE A 384 -16.94 1.46 -18.20
CA PHE A 384 -16.98 2.60 -17.29
C PHE A 384 -16.51 3.90 -17.94
N SER A 385 -15.63 3.84 -18.95
CA SER A 385 -15.13 5.01 -19.69
C SER A 385 -16.19 5.60 -20.63
N GLU A 386 -16.93 4.75 -21.35
CA GLU A 386 -18.01 5.20 -22.27
C GLU A 386 -19.15 5.92 -21.53
N LYS A 387 -19.51 5.48 -20.31
CA LYS A 387 -20.53 6.16 -19.49
C LYS A 387 -20.06 7.49 -18.90
N ILE A 388 -18.75 7.77 -18.87
CA ILE A 388 -18.22 9.06 -18.42
C ILE A 388 -18.28 10.08 -19.57
N LEU A 389 -18.01 9.65 -20.81
CA LEU A 389 -18.14 10.49 -22.01
C LEU A 389 -19.59 10.92 -22.27
N ASP A 390 -20.57 10.08 -21.95
CA ASP A 390 -22.00 10.43 -22.04
C ASP A 390 -22.47 11.46 -20.99
N HIS A 391 -21.74 11.61 -19.89
CA HIS A 391 -22.04 12.62 -18.86
C HIS A 391 -21.34 13.97 -19.10
N THR A 392 -20.27 14.02 -19.88
CA THR A 392 -19.64 15.28 -20.30
C THR A 392 -20.39 16.01 -21.42
N ASN A 393 -21.27 15.33 -22.16
CA ASN A 393 -22.07 15.93 -23.23
C ASN A 393 -23.42 16.55 -22.77
N LYS A 394 -23.67 16.67 -21.45
CA LYS A 394 -24.92 17.24 -20.90
C LYS A 394 -24.71 18.34 -19.86
N LEU A 395 -23.71 19.19 -20.04
CA LEU A 395 -23.67 20.51 -19.38
C LEU A 395 -23.92 21.58 -20.44
N PRO A 396 -25.02 22.36 -20.36
CA PRO A 396 -25.17 23.52 -21.22
C PRO A 396 -24.14 24.55 -20.78
N PHE A 397 -23.17 24.83 -21.66
CA PHE A 397 -22.41 26.05 -21.61
C PHE A 397 -23.36 27.23 -21.76
N CYS A 398 -23.66 27.92 -20.66
CA CYS A 398 -24.13 29.31 -20.69
C CYS A 398 -23.25 30.11 -19.73
N PHE A 399 -22.19 30.70 -20.27
CA PHE A 399 -21.59 31.90 -19.71
C PHE A 399 -22.26 33.09 -20.39
N SER A 400 -22.86 33.95 -19.58
CA SER A 400 -23.08 35.37 -19.86
C SER A 400 -22.67 36.14 -18.62
#